data_AF-A0A254R3Z1-F1
#
_entry.id   AF-A0A254R3Z1-F1
#
_cell.length_a   1.000
_cell.length_b   1.000
_cell.length_c   1.000
_cell.angle_alpha   90.00
_cell.angle_beta   90.00
_cell.angle_gamma   90.00
#
_symmetry.space_group_name_H-M   'P 1'
#
loop_
_entity.id
_entity.type
_entity.pdbx_description
1 polymer ?
#
loop_
_entity_poly.entity_id
_entity_poly.type
_entity_poly.pdbx_seq_one_letter_code
_entity_poly.pdbx_strand_id
1 'polypeptide(L)'
;MRALRHLALALGIYLGLSFAGQAQEFAGLDVGQPFANSARLGIPAGQQKHLGYDVKRWMRPNGIDLSVTGVPGGPIVYMESFPRPEAPAIPGEGLRFKVTTLGKALDMLGAPGFYYTGRGQMATFGPNDVWFHSYALHDRHDVIVTFAFAAPTQNRRYNPDGTVIENTNALLDSMIIADYGYQLRIWGGEAVARPGYQRINLNYQ
;
A
#
# COMPACT_ATOMS: atom_id res chain seq x y z
N MET A 1 42.53 46.25 37.18
CA MET A 1 42.99 44.86 37.33
C MET A 1 41.83 43.92 37.06
N ARG A 2 41.99 43.02 36.07
CA ARG A 2 41.41 41.66 35.90
C ARG A 2 39.86 41.53 35.96
N ALA A 3 39.12 41.32 34.86
CA ALA A 3 39.09 40.24 33.85
C ALA A 3 38.14 39.06 34.19
N LEU A 4 37.54 38.51 33.11
CA LEU A 4 36.64 37.35 32.93
C LEU A 4 35.13 37.63 33.13
N ARG A 5 34.24 37.63 32.11
CA ARG A 5 33.94 36.77 30.93
C ARG A 5 32.99 35.57 31.20
N HIS A 6 32.01 35.46 30.29
CA HIS A 6 31.24 34.29 29.81
C HIS A 6 29.78 34.20 30.29
N LEU A 7 28.77 34.40 29.40
CA LEU A 7 28.16 33.43 28.45
C LEU A 7 27.42 32.30 29.21
N ALA A 8 26.17 31.91 28.91
CA ALA A 8 25.68 31.63 27.57
C ALA A 8 24.14 31.66 27.46
N LEU A 9 23.71 32.10 26.29
CA LEU A 9 22.50 31.74 25.55
C LEU A 9 22.04 30.30 25.84
N ALA A 10 20.83 30.14 26.39
CA ALA A 10 20.14 28.85 26.35
C ALA A 10 19.68 28.61 24.91
N LEU A 11 20.51 27.90 24.15
CA LEU A 11 20.18 27.37 22.84
C LEU A 11 19.03 26.37 23.04
N GLY A 12 17.82 26.78 22.68
CA GLY A 12 16.68 25.88 22.59
C GLY A 12 16.98 24.83 21.52
N ILE A 13 17.43 23.66 21.94
CA ILE A 13 17.54 22.49 21.08
C ILE A 13 16.10 22.10 20.74
N TYR A 14 15.61 22.58 19.61
CA TYR A 14 14.53 21.92 18.91
C TYR A 14 15.06 20.53 18.54
N LEU A 15 14.73 19.56 19.38
CA LEU A 15 14.75 18.14 19.03
C LEU A 15 13.78 17.98 17.86
N GLY A 16 14.30 18.17 16.65
CA GLY A 16 13.71 17.64 15.44
C GLY A 16 13.72 16.12 15.60
N LEU A 17 12.63 15.58 16.15
CA LEU A 17 12.30 14.18 15.98
C LEU A 17 12.11 13.98 14.48
N SER A 18 13.18 13.59 13.81
CA SER A 18 13.13 13.04 12.47
C SER A 18 12.34 11.74 12.56
N PHE A 19 11.03 11.83 12.34
CA PHE A 19 10.20 10.67 12.01
C PHE A 19 10.61 10.19 10.62
N ALA A 20 11.79 9.56 10.55
CA ALA A 20 12.26 8.88 9.37
C ALA A 20 11.35 7.67 9.13
N GLY A 21 10.42 7.83 8.18
CA GLY A 21 9.88 6.74 7.36
C GLY A 21 8.91 5.76 8.03
N GLN A 22 7.67 6.18 8.35
CA GLN A 22 6.54 5.26 8.58
C GLN A 22 5.36 5.53 7.62
N ALA A 23 5.67 5.97 6.40
CA ALA A 23 4.70 6.50 5.45
C ALA A 23 3.74 5.45 4.86
N GLN A 24 4.16 4.20 4.76
CA GLN A 24 3.41 3.11 4.11
C GLN A 24 3.15 1.93 5.04
N GLU A 25 3.39 2.10 6.32
CA GLU A 25 3.35 1.00 7.26
C GLU A 25 1.91 0.62 7.60
N PHE A 26 1.71 -0.67 7.84
CA PHE A 26 0.49 -1.20 8.45
C PHE A 26 0.51 -1.07 9.99
N ALA A 27 1.40 -0.20 10.52
CA ALA A 27 1.60 0.05 11.95
C ALA A 27 1.81 -1.27 12.73
N GLY A 28 2.72 -2.10 12.19
CA GLY A 28 3.07 -3.44 12.64
C GLY A 28 1.95 -4.48 12.57
N LEU A 29 0.78 -4.15 11.97
CA LEU A 29 -0.32 -5.10 11.84
C LEU A 29 0.01 -6.08 10.73
N ASP A 30 -0.56 -7.26 10.83
CA ASP A 30 -0.26 -8.32 9.88
C ASP A 30 -1.48 -9.20 9.66
N VAL A 31 -1.57 -9.76 8.44
CA VAL A 31 -2.59 -10.76 8.10
C VAL A 31 -2.38 -12.00 8.98
N GLY A 32 -3.48 -12.56 9.48
CA GLY A 32 -3.48 -13.68 10.42
C GLY A 32 -3.45 -13.28 11.90
N GLN A 33 -3.03 -12.04 12.23
CA GLN A 33 -3.12 -11.56 13.61
C GLN A 33 -4.59 -11.36 14.04
N PRO A 34 -4.93 -11.42 15.34
CA PRO A 34 -6.27 -11.11 15.81
C PRO A 34 -6.75 -9.72 15.35
N PHE A 35 -7.97 -9.62 14.83
CA PHE A 35 -8.55 -8.35 14.39
C PHE A 35 -8.65 -7.31 15.52
N ALA A 36 -8.74 -7.78 16.77
CA ALA A 36 -8.67 -6.95 17.97
C ALA A 36 -7.36 -6.14 18.07
N ASN A 37 -6.25 -6.61 17.50
CA ASN A 37 -4.97 -5.89 17.49
C ASN A 37 -5.07 -4.54 16.79
N SER A 38 -6.02 -4.36 15.87
CA SER A 38 -6.28 -3.07 15.22
C SER A 38 -6.68 -1.95 16.21
N ALA A 39 -7.10 -2.29 17.43
CA ALA A 39 -7.41 -1.30 18.46
C ALA A 39 -6.21 -0.42 18.84
N ARG A 40 -4.97 -0.90 18.65
CA ARG A 40 -3.74 -0.11 18.91
C ARG A 40 -3.58 1.09 17.98
N LEU A 41 -4.30 1.12 16.86
CA LEU A 41 -4.33 2.26 15.93
C LEU A 41 -5.19 3.42 16.45
N GLY A 42 -5.84 3.26 17.60
CA GLY A 42 -6.79 4.23 18.14
C GLY A 42 -8.17 4.10 17.51
N ILE A 43 -8.98 5.15 17.68
CA ILE A 43 -10.38 5.17 17.24
C ILE A 43 -10.43 5.24 15.70
N PRO A 44 -11.09 4.30 15.02
CA PRO A 44 -11.25 4.36 13.57
C PRO A 44 -12.20 5.49 13.17
N ALA A 45 -11.92 6.11 12.03
CA ALA A 45 -12.77 7.11 11.39
C ALA A 45 -14.09 6.51 10.87
N GLY A 46 -14.11 5.21 10.60
CA GLY A 46 -15.32 4.50 10.18
C GLY A 46 -15.24 3.00 10.48
N GLN A 47 -16.40 2.40 10.70
CA GLN A 47 -16.55 0.96 10.89
C GLN A 47 -17.77 0.48 10.11
N GLN A 48 -17.66 -0.67 9.44
CA GLN A 48 -18.77 -1.26 8.71
C GLN A 48 -18.63 -2.78 8.60
N LYS A 49 -19.71 -3.46 8.19
CA LYS A 49 -19.66 -4.85 7.74
C LYS A 49 -19.57 -4.90 6.22
N HIS A 50 -18.72 -5.76 5.68
CA HIS A 50 -18.65 -6.01 4.25
C HIS A 50 -18.53 -7.52 3.99
N LEU A 51 -19.51 -8.10 3.29
CA LEU A 51 -19.56 -9.54 2.99
C LEU A 51 -19.40 -10.46 4.22
N GLY A 52 -19.89 -10.01 5.38
CA GLY A 52 -19.78 -10.72 6.66
C GLY A 52 -18.49 -10.45 7.45
N TYR A 53 -17.54 -9.70 6.89
CA TYR A 53 -16.32 -9.29 7.57
C TYR A 53 -16.49 -7.94 8.28
N ASP A 54 -15.72 -7.74 9.35
CA ASP A 54 -15.58 -6.43 9.99
C ASP A 54 -14.54 -5.60 9.26
N VAL A 55 -14.89 -4.36 8.94
CA VAL A 55 -13.99 -3.40 8.30
C VAL A 55 -13.87 -2.17 9.18
N LYS A 56 -12.65 -1.75 9.45
CA LYS A 56 -12.34 -0.50 10.15
C LYS A 56 -11.41 0.35 9.29
N ARG A 57 -11.62 1.66 9.29
CA ARG A 57 -10.81 2.62 8.54
C ARG A 57 -10.24 3.68 9.47
N TRP A 58 -8.97 4.03 9.28
CA TRP A 58 -8.28 5.12 9.95
C TRP A 58 -7.81 6.13 8.91
N MET A 59 -7.93 7.42 9.24
CA MET A 59 -7.37 8.52 8.46
C MET A 59 -6.16 9.04 9.21
N ARG A 60 -4.95 8.80 8.68
CA ARG A 60 -3.72 9.15 9.41
C ARG A 60 -3.33 10.62 9.16
N PRO A 61 -2.65 11.28 10.12
CA PRO A 61 -2.24 12.68 9.97
C PRO A 61 -1.34 12.96 8.76
N ASN A 62 -0.60 11.96 8.28
CA ASN A 62 0.28 12.06 7.10
C ASN A 62 -0.47 12.03 5.76
N GLY A 63 -1.80 11.97 5.76
CA GLY A 63 -2.61 11.92 4.54
C GLY A 63 -2.79 10.52 3.95
N ILE A 64 -2.36 9.48 4.66
CA ILE A 64 -2.61 8.09 4.28
C ILE A 64 -3.77 7.51 5.07
N ASP A 65 -4.70 6.90 4.36
CA ASP A 65 -5.74 6.10 4.96
C ASP A 65 -5.30 4.64 5.07
N LEU A 66 -5.76 3.98 6.12
CA LEU A 66 -5.57 2.56 6.35
C LEU A 66 -6.93 1.91 6.55
N SER A 67 -7.25 0.89 5.75
CA SER A 67 -8.39 0.00 5.96
C SER A 67 -7.89 -1.34 6.46
N VAL A 68 -8.54 -1.90 7.48
CA VAL A 68 -8.27 -3.25 8.00
C VAL A 68 -9.58 -4.02 8.01
N THR A 69 -9.55 -5.21 7.42
CA THR A 69 -10.69 -6.13 7.36
C THR A 69 -10.34 -7.42 8.10
N GLY A 70 -11.25 -7.89 8.95
CA GLY A 70 -11.08 -9.11 9.73
C GLY A 70 -12.33 -9.96 9.80
N VAL A 71 -12.14 -11.24 10.12
CA VAL A 71 -13.24 -12.13 10.50
C VAL A 71 -13.81 -11.64 11.83
N PRO A 72 -15.14 -11.61 12.04
CA PRO A 72 -15.72 -11.23 13.31
C PRO A 72 -15.19 -12.09 14.47
N GLY A 73 -14.52 -11.46 15.44
CA GLY A 73 -13.85 -12.16 16.55
C GLY A 73 -12.62 -12.99 16.17
N GLY A 74 -12.19 -12.95 14.90
CA GLY A 74 -11.12 -13.77 14.35
C GLY A 74 -9.94 -12.94 13.82
N PRO A 75 -9.20 -13.45 12.83
CA PRO A 75 -7.99 -12.80 12.33
C PRO A 75 -8.27 -11.65 11.34
N ILE A 76 -7.27 -10.80 11.16
CA ILE A 76 -7.12 -9.88 10.03
C ILE A 76 -6.91 -10.71 8.77
N VAL A 77 -7.67 -10.41 7.72
CA VAL A 77 -7.60 -11.11 6.42
C VAL A 77 -7.25 -10.18 5.27
N TYR A 78 -7.33 -8.87 5.49
CA TYR A 78 -7.01 -7.88 4.47
C TYR A 78 -6.66 -6.54 5.12
N MET A 79 -5.67 -5.86 4.55
CA MET A 79 -5.31 -4.50 4.87
C MET A 79 -5.00 -3.73 3.60
N GLU A 80 -5.36 -2.46 3.57
CA GLU A 80 -5.08 -1.59 2.44
C GLU A 80 -4.64 -0.21 2.93
N SER A 81 -3.51 0.25 2.41
CA SER A 81 -2.96 1.57 2.66
C SER A 81 -2.95 2.38 1.37
N PHE A 82 -3.52 3.58 1.39
CA PHE A 82 -3.69 4.44 0.21
C PHE A 82 -3.71 5.93 0.59
N PRO A 83 -3.16 6.83 -0.23
CA PRO A 83 -3.18 8.25 0.03
C PRO A 83 -4.57 8.84 -0.24
N ARG A 84 -4.96 9.81 0.57
CA ARG A 84 -6.12 10.65 0.23
C ARG A 84 -5.85 11.43 -1.06
N PRO A 85 -6.88 11.78 -1.85
CA PRO A 85 -6.70 12.50 -3.11
C PRO A 85 -5.84 13.77 -2.99
N GLU A 86 -6.03 14.53 -1.92
CA GLU A 86 -5.33 15.78 -1.60
C GLU A 86 -3.98 15.58 -0.89
N ALA A 87 -3.63 14.36 -0.49
CA ALA A 87 -2.38 14.10 0.23
C ALA A 87 -1.16 14.41 -0.67
N PRO A 88 -0.13 15.10 -0.16
CA PRO A 88 1.10 15.32 -0.92
C PRO A 88 1.82 13.99 -1.16
N ALA A 89 2.76 14.00 -2.10
CA ALA A 89 3.76 12.95 -2.22
C ALA A 89 4.50 12.79 -0.88
N ILE A 90 4.67 11.54 -0.41
CA ILE A 90 5.26 11.30 0.90
C ILE A 90 6.76 11.02 0.75
N PRO A 91 7.63 11.76 1.47
CA PRO A 91 9.06 11.53 1.45
C PRO A 91 9.44 10.19 2.10
N GLY A 92 10.56 9.62 1.69
CA GLY A 92 11.08 8.35 2.21
C GLY A 92 11.93 7.60 1.19
N GLU A 93 12.34 6.40 1.59
CA GLU A 93 12.99 5.40 0.73
C GLU A 93 11.96 4.35 0.27
N GLY A 94 12.36 3.49 -0.67
CA GLY A 94 11.50 2.40 -1.14
C GLY A 94 10.40 2.82 -2.13
N LEU A 95 9.36 1.99 -2.20
CA LEU A 95 8.13 2.30 -2.94
C LEU A 95 7.41 3.46 -2.24
N ARG A 96 6.80 4.38 -3.00
CA ARG A 96 6.22 5.61 -2.44
C ARG A 96 4.96 6.00 -3.17
N PHE A 97 3.90 6.26 -2.40
CA PHE A 97 2.62 6.72 -2.94
C PHE A 97 2.78 8.04 -3.70
N LYS A 98 2.13 8.12 -4.87
CA LYS A 98 2.17 9.28 -5.79
C LYS A 98 3.57 9.66 -6.31
N VAL A 99 4.58 8.81 -6.12
CA VAL A 99 5.96 9.08 -6.55
C VAL A 99 6.54 7.93 -7.34
N THR A 100 6.41 6.71 -6.83
CA THR A 100 6.98 5.55 -7.53
C THR A 100 6.09 5.18 -8.70
N THR A 101 6.66 5.23 -9.89
CA THR A 101 6.00 4.76 -11.11
C THR A 101 5.98 3.23 -11.15
N LEU A 102 5.05 2.67 -11.92
CA LEU A 102 4.98 1.24 -12.17
C LEU A 102 6.30 0.69 -12.69
N GLY A 103 6.90 1.31 -13.71
CA GLY A 103 8.18 0.87 -14.27
C GLY A 103 9.29 0.79 -13.20
N LYS A 104 9.41 1.83 -12.38
CA LYS A 104 10.38 1.84 -11.27
C LYS A 104 10.07 0.78 -10.22
N ALA A 105 8.81 0.53 -9.91
CA ALA A 105 8.43 -0.53 -8.97
C ALA A 105 8.80 -1.91 -9.51
N LEU A 106 8.58 -2.17 -10.79
CA LEU A 106 8.97 -3.43 -11.44
C LEU A 106 10.49 -3.62 -11.41
N ASP A 107 11.28 -2.57 -11.66
CA ASP A 107 12.74 -2.62 -11.53
C ASP A 107 13.18 -2.93 -10.09
N MET A 108 12.52 -2.34 -9.10
CA MET A 108 12.83 -2.57 -7.68
C MET A 108 12.40 -3.95 -7.17
N LEU A 109 11.27 -4.46 -7.64
CA LEU A 109 10.71 -5.76 -7.24
C LEU A 109 11.33 -6.92 -8.02
N GLY A 110 11.89 -6.67 -9.20
CA GLY A 110 12.56 -7.66 -10.04
C GLY A 110 11.63 -8.66 -10.74
N ALA A 111 10.31 -8.50 -10.62
CA ALA A 111 9.33 -9.39 -11.22
C ALA A 111 8.04 -8.64 -11.58
N PRO A 112 7.26 -9.11 -12.58
CA PRO A 112 6.02 -8.47 -12.99
C PRO A 112 4.79 -8.83 -12.15
N GLY A 113 4.90 -9.77 -11.22
CA GLY A 113 3.77 -10.22 -10.41
C GLY A 113 2.80 -11.11 -11.16
N PHE A 114 1.61 -11.25 -10.58
CA PHE A 114 0.45 -11.93 -11.16
C PHE A 114 -0.80 -11.07 -11.00
N TYR A 115 -1.88 -11.48 -11.65
CA TYR A 115 -3.20 -10.88 -11.50
C TYR A 115 -4.27 -11.97 -11.31
N TYR A 116 -5.44 -11.58 -10.81
CA TYR A 116 -6.58 -12.48 -10.67
C TYR A 116 -7.50 -12.34 -11.87
N THR A 117 -7.98 -13.45 -12.46
CA THR A 117 -8.79 -13.38 -13.69
C THR A 117 -10.12 -12.64 -13.51
N GLY A 118 -10.71 -12.65 -12.31
CA GLY A 118 -11.93 -11.90 -12.02
C GLY A 118 -11.71 -10.39 -11.89
N ARG A 119 -10.52 -9.96 -11.43
CA ARG A 119 -10.14 -8.53 -11.36
C ARG A 119 -9.57 -8.02 -12.69
N GLY A 120 -8.88 -8.89 -13.41
CA GLY A 120 -8.06 -8.54 -14.57
C GLY A 120 -6.72 -7.90 -14.19
N GLN A 121 -5.90 -7.63 -15.21
CA GLN A 121 -4.62 -6.93 -15.06
C GLN A 121 -4.80 -5.44 -14.77
N MET A 122 -5.91 -4.87 -15.24
CA MET A 122 -6.25 -3.47 -15.12
C MET A 122 -7.76 -3.31 -15.02
N ALA A 123 -8.20 -2.31 -14.25
CA ALA A 123 -9.59 -1.87 -14.25
C ALA A 123 -9.67 -0.33 -14.26
N THR A 124 -10.75 0.19 -14.83
CA THR A 124 -11.04 1.63 -14.88
C THR A 124 -11.95 2.02 -13.72
N PHE A 125 -11.49 2.96 -12.90
CA PHE A 125 -12.25 3.54 -11.78
C PHE A 125 -12.41 5.04 -12.01
N GLY A 126 -13.58 5.44 -12.52
CA GLY A 126 -13.86 6.84 -12.84
C GLY A 126 -12.84 7.40 -13.85
N PRO A 127 -12.10 8.48 -13.51
CA PRO A 127 -11.14 9.10 -14.42
C PRO A 127 -9.78 8.40 -14.46
N ASN A 128 -9.58 7.28 -13.75
CA ASN A 128 -8.30 6.60 -13.64
C ASN A 128 -8.36 5.14 -14.13
N ASP A 129 -7.28 4.72 -14.78
CA ASP A 129 -6.94 3.32 -14.96
C ASP A 129 -6.02 2.86 -13.83
N VAL A 130 -6.28 1.66 -13.33
CA VAL A 130 -5.54 1.07 -12.22
C VAL A 130 -4.99 -0.29 -12.65
N TRP A 131 -3.67 -0.42 -12.66
CA TRP A 131 -2.95 -1.66 -12.94
C TRP A 131 -2.60 -2.37 -11.64
N PHE A 132 -2.89 -3.67 -11.58
CA PHE A 132 -2.68 -4.49 -10.40
C PHE A 132 -1.51 -5.45 -10.59
N HIS A 133 -0.55 -5.39 -9.66
CA HIS A 133 0.59 -6.30 -9.62
C HIS A 133 0.64 -6.99 -8.26
N SER A 134 0.30 -8.28 -8.25
CA SER A 134 0.23 -9.08 -7.03
C SER A 134 1.43 -10.03 -6.91
N TYR A 135 1.83 -10.32 -5.69
CA TYR A 135 2.97 -11.18 -5.38
C TYR A 135 2.68 -12.02 -4.15
N ALA A 136 3.03 -13.30 -4.19
CA ALA A 136 3.14 -14.09 -2.98
C ALA A 136 4.53 -13.88 -2.37
N LEU A 137 4.60 -13.95 -1.04
CA LEU A 137 5.87 -13.84 -0.33
C LEU A 137 6.62 -15.18 -0.32
N HIS A 138 7.95 -15.12 -0.24
CA HIS A 138 8.80 -16.32 -0.17
C HIS A 138 8.60 -17.15 1.10
N ASP A 139 8.34 -16.50 2.21
CA ASP A 139 8.18 -17.10 3.53
C ASP A 139 6.71 -17.30 3.93
N ARG A 140 5.78 -16.62 3.24
CA ARG A 140 4.34 -16.61 3.53
C ARG A 140 3.50 -16.68 2.26
N HIS A 141 3.34 -17.90 1.73
CA HIS A 141 2.70 -18.12 0.44
C HIS A 141 1.19 -17.88 0.42
N ASP A 142 0.57 -17.92 1.58
CA ASP A 142 -0.85 -17.61 1.82
C ASP A 142 -1.10 -16.10 1.97
N VAL A 143 -0.06 -15.27 1.99
CA VAL A 143 -0.17 -13.81 2.03
C VAL A 143 0.22 -13.21 0.70
N ILE A 144 -0.71 -12.44 0.15
CA ILE A 144 -0.55 -11.74 -1.12
C ILE A 144 -0.38 -10.26 -0.86
N VAL A 145 0.67 -9.69 -1.46
CA VAL A 145 0.86 -8.25 -1.54
C VAL A 145 0.49 -7.79 -2.93
N THR A 146 -0.40 -6.81 -3.04
CA THR A 146 -0.73 -6.17 -4.31
C THR A 146 -0.38 -4.69 -4.28
N PHE A 147 0.32 -4.25 -5.31
CA PHE A 147 0.54 -2.84 -5.62
C PHE A 147 -0.42 -2.43 -6.74
N ALA A 148 -1.21 -1.39 -6.48
CA ALA A 148 -2.11 -0.78 -7.45
C ALA A 148 -1.50 0.53 -7.95
N PHE A 149 -1.34 0.66 -9.26
CA PHE A 149 -0.77 1.84 -9.89
C PHE A 149 -1.84 2.54 -10.71
N ALA A 150 -2.05 3.83 -10.47
CA ALA A 150 -3.09 4.61 -11.13
C ALA A 150 -2.52 5.61 -12.14
N ALA A 151 -3.21 5.78 -13.26
CA ALA A 151 -2.98 6.90 -14.18
C ALA A 151 -4.31 7.43 -14.73
N PRO A 152 -4.40 8.72 -15.09
CA PRO A 152 -5.57 9.26 -15.76
C PRO A 152 -5.89 8.52 -17.06
N THR A 153 -7.16 8.24 -17.32
CA THR A 153 -7.63 7.54 -18.54
C THR A 153 -7.28 8.27 -19.83
N GLN A 154 -7.12 9.59 -19.79
CA GLN A 154 -6.65 10.40 -20.93
C GLN A 154 -5.21 10.05 -21.37
N ASN A 155 -4.43 9.40 -20.51
CA ASN A 155 -3.07 8.94 -20.83
C ASN A 155 -3.05 7.51 -21.40
N ARG A 156 -4.22 6.88 -21.55
CA ARG A 156 -4.35 5.50 -22.03
C ARG A 156 -3.83 5.37 -23.46
N ARG A 157 -3.10 4.30 -23.71
CA ARG A 157 -2.58 3.92 -25.03
C ARG A 157 -3.08 2.53 -25.39
N TYR A 158 -3.13 2.24 -26.68
CA TYR A 158 -3.67 1.01 -27.21
C TYR A 158 -2.70 0.36 -28.20
N ASN A 159 -2.63 -0.97 -28.17
CA ASN A 159 -1.99 -1.77 -29.20
C ASN A 159 -2.84 -1.76 -30.49
N PRO A 160 -2.27 -2.15 -31.65
CA PRO A 160 -3.03 -2.24 -32.91
C PRO A 160 -4.25 -3.18 -32.83
N ASP A 161 -4.23 -4.18 -31.94
CA ASP A 161 -5.33 -5.11 -31.70
C ASP A 161 -6.44 -4.55 -30.77
N GLY A 162 -6.30 -3.29 -30.33
CA GLY A 162 -7.25 -2.62 -29.45
C GLY A 162 -7.07 -2.92 -27.96
N THR A 163 -6.08 -3.73 -27.57
CA THR A 163 -5.78 -3.98 -26.15
C THR A 163 -5.09 -2.77 -25.52
N VAL A 164 -5.36 -2.52 -24.23
CA VAL A 164 -4.75 -1.39 -23.51
C VAL A 164 -3.29 -1.69 -23.18
N ILE A 165 -2.41 -0.74 -23.49
CA ILE A 165 -0.99 -0.80 -23.15
C ILE A 165 -0.81 -0.42 -21.68
N GLU A 166 -0.06 -1.23 -20.94
CA GLU A 166 0.33 -0.96 -19.57
C GLU A 166 1.13 0.35 -19.45
N ASN A 167 0.67 1.26 -18.60
CA ASN A 167 1.31 2.56 -18.44
C ASN A 167 2.41 2.49 -17.38
N THR A 168 3.66 2.38 -17.82
CA THR A 168 4.83 2.32 -16.92
C THR A 168 5.04 3.60 -16.09
N ASN A 169 4.37 4.71 -16.44
CA ASN A 169 4.36 5.96 -15.66
C ASN A 169 3.18 6.08 -14.69
N ALA A 170 2.30 5.08 -14.62
CA ALA A 170 1.25 5.02 -13.58
C ALA A 170 1.89 5.05 -12.19
N LEU A 171 1.32 5.82 -11.27
CA LEU A 171 1.91 6.07 -9.95
C LEU A 171 1.30 5.12 -8.92
N LEU A 172 2.12 4.67 -7.96
CA LEU A 172 1.65 3.84 -6.85
C LEU A 172 0.55 4.58 -6.09
N ASP A 173 -0.63 3.98 -6.05
CA ASP A 173 -1.84 4.55 -5.47
C ASP A 173 -2.34 3.73 -4.28
N SER A 174 -2.15 2.41 -4.29
CA SER A 174 -2.53 1.58 -3.14
C SER A 174 -1.56 0.42 -2.96
N MET A 175 -1.36 0.05 -1.70
CA MET A 175 -0.71 -1.20 -1.29
C MET A 175 -1.68 -2.01 -0.46
N ILE A 176 -1.90 -3.25 -0.88
CA ILE A 176 -2.85 -4.20 -0.30
C ILE A 176 -2.07 -5.39 0.21
N ILE A 177 -2.40 -5.87 1.41
CA ILE A 177 -1.90 -7.14 1.96
C ILE A 177 -3.11 -7.96 2.37
N ALA A 178 -3.22 -9.17 1.83
CA ALA A 178 -4.38 -10.00 2.03
C ALA A 178 -4.03 -11.47 2.21
N ASP A 179 -4.85 -12.16 2.99
CA ASP A 179 -4.96 -13.61 2.95
C ASP A 179 -5.39 -14.04 1.53
N TYR A 180 -4.74 -15.06 0.98
CA TYR A 180 -4.97 -15.53 -0.38
C TYR A 180 -6.43 -15.96 -0.60
N GLY A 181 -7.02 -16.66 0.37
CA GLY A 181 -8.41 -17.13 0.29
C GLY A 181 -9.40 -15.97 0.29
N TYR A 182 -9.16 -14.96 1.13
CA TYR A 182 -9.95 -13.73 1.14
C TYR A 182 -9.81 -12.97 -0.19
N GLN A 183 -8.58 -12.77 -0.67
CA GLN A 183 -8.30 -12.05 -1.91
C GLN A 183 -8.97 -12.73 -3.11
N LEU A 184 -8.88 -14.05 -3.20
CA LEU A 184 -9.55 -14.86 -4.22
C LEU A 184 -11.07 -14.63 -4.21
N ARG A 185 -11.69 -14.50 -3.04
CA ARG A 185 -13.13 -14.25 -2.92
C ARG A 185 -13.54 -12.87 -3.39
N ILE A 186 -12.78 -11.82 -3.03
CA ILE A 186 -13.16 -10.43 -3.35
C ILE A 186 -12.75 -10.00 -4.76
N TRP A 187 -11.74 -10.61 -5.34
CA TRP A 187 -11.25 -10.28 -6.69
C TRP A 187 -11.70 -11.30 -7.73
N GLY A 188 -12.00 -12.52 -7.31
CA GLY A 188 -12.53 -13.58 -8.17
C GLY A 188 -11.48 -14.17 -9.13
N GLY A 189 -11.71 -15.41 -9.53
CA GLY A 189 -10.91 -16.09 -10.54
C GLY A 189 -9.51 -16.48 -10.07
N GLU A 190 -8.84 -17.35 -10.82
CA GLU A 190 -7.51 -17.85 -10.46
C GLU A 190 -6.40 -16.80 -10.62
N ALA A 191 -5.28 -17.02 -9.92
CA ALA A 191 -4.07 -16.24 -10.09
C ALA A 191 -3.35 -16.65 -11.38
N VAL A 192 -3.11 -15.67 -12.26
CA VAL A 192 -2.37 -15.85 -13.52
C VAL A 192 -1.04 -15.14 -13.43
N ALA A 193 0.02 -15.92 -13.32
CA ALA A 193 1.39 -15.44 -13.31
C ALA A 193 1.74 -14.76 -14.64
N ARG A 194 2.30 -13.55 -14.58
CA ARG A 194 2.86 -12.91 -15.77
C ARG A 194 4.19 -13.58 -16.13
N PRO A 195 4.61 -13.60 -17.41
CA PRO A 195 5.90 -14.16 -17.82
C PRO A 195 7.04 -13.52 -17.02
N GLY A 196 7.89 -14.36 -16.41
CA GLY A 196 8.97 -13.90 -15.53
C GLY A 196 8.55 -13.64 -14.07
N TYR A 197 7.33 -13.98 -13.67
CA TYR A 197 6.89 -13.92 -12.28
C TYR A 197 7.81 -14.72 -11.35
N GLN A 198 8.13 -14.10 -10.22
CA GLN A 198 8.78 -14.72 -9.08
C GLN A 198 8.11 -14.21 -7.80
N ARG A 199 8.18 -15.00 -6.75
CA ARG A 199 7.84 -14.54 -5.40
C ARG A 199 8.81 -13.44 -4.99
N ILE A 200 8.39 -12.60 -4.05
CA ILE A 200 9.23 -11.49 -3.56
C ILE A 200 9.55 -11.65 -2.08
N ASN A 201 10.68 -11.08 -1.68
CA ASN A 201 11.00 -10.83 -0.27
C ASN A 201 10.59 -9.39 0.02
N LEU A 202 9.54 -9.21 0.82
CA LEU A 202 9.10 -7.90 1.23
C LEU A 202 9.16 -7.82 2.76
N ASN A 203 10.03 -6.98 3.29
CA ASN A 203 9.97 -6.57 4.69
C ASN A 203 9.05 -5.35 4.78
N TYR A 204 7.77 -5.56 5.07
CA TYR A 204 6.77 -4.50 5.31
C TYR A 204 6.50 -4.32 6.81
N GLN A 205 7.54 -4.29 7.64
CA GLN A 205 7.37 -4.08 9.08
C GLN A 205 7.18 -2.59 9.40
#